data_AF-A0ABD2QAX1-F1
#
_entry.id   AF-A0ABD2QAX1-F1
#
_cell.length_a   1.000
_cell.length_b   1.000
_cell.length_c   1.000
_cell.angle_alpha   90.00
_cell.angle_beta   90.00
_cell.angle_gamma   90.00
#
_symmetry.space_group_name_H-M   'P 1'
#
loop_
_entity.id
_entity.type
_entity.pdbx_description
1 polymer ?
#
loop_
_entity_poly.entity_id
_entity_poly.type
_entity_poly.pdbx_seq_one_letter_code
_entity_poly.pdbx_strand_id
1 'polypeptide(L)'
;MIGLIIGKNDQVSSLTYDLLLKIFGLDIRNIIVLISTDSITFISSKNLQDKLKRSLRHLDLNPFLTDFHILSEDINLKHLSKKQLFLFPDNQSSEHSRHLFQLMDKCNFVREPMPHLVYEYLITKSTDEVDKTKMAATLLCYLFSELRHLITSDESSLIGDDLKAKCEDMLLQEKENLDEIDFPESPKMESNSNMKELAESPDGTFVIISLSLAYKMQPASITRTLFMNPSESQSENYKFLLDLQHWAMSKIAVGLKLSTFFKLVKDQVKSGRPLLEKSLKPSLGFILTMSFSNRSYEICQATSKHCFINNCMVYLSLGFTHPDFTASLSDTIFIDHEAVPTIITEAANKSPSFVQFINCEDSFSSDHSPVESPQSLHKGISSFFCSRILL
;
A
#
# COMPACT_ATOMS: atom_id res chain seq x y z
N MET A 1 -27.52 5.85 8.73
CA MET A 1 -26.91 6.87 7.86
C MET A 1 -25.41 6.79 8.03
N ILE A 2 -24.65 6.87 6.95
CA ILE A 2 -23.20 6.94 6.99
C ILE A 2 -22.79 8.42 6.94
N GLY A 3 -21.91 8.83 7.86
CA GLY A 3 -21.33 10.17 7.89
C GLY A 3 -19.86 10.12 7.51
N LEU A 4 -19.52 10.77 6.40
CA LEU A 4 -18.16 10.89 5.90
C LEU A 4 -17.73 12.35 6.07
N ILE A 5 -16.69 12.58 6.87
CA ILE A 5 -16.22 13.92 7.21
C ILE A 5 -14.75 14.02 6.79
N ILE A 6 -14.44 14.93 5.87
CA ILE A 6 -13.06 15.24 5.50
C ILE A 6 -12.84 16.73 5.66
N GLY A 7 -12.09 17.11 6.68
CA GLY A 7 -11.59 18.45 6.91
C GLY A 7 -10.44 18.83 5.96
N LYS A 8 -10.10 20.12 5.95
CA LYS A 8 -9.04 20.68 5.09
C LYS A 8 -7.65 20.12 5.38
N ASN A 9 -7.39 19.76 6.64
CA ASN A 9 -6.08 19.28 7.13
C ASN A 9 -6.12 17.80 7.53
N ASP A 10 -7.19 17.08 7.19
CA ASP A 10 -7.26 15.65 7.49
C ASP A 10 -6.22 14.92 6.63
N GLN A 11 -5.55 13.93 7.22
CA GLN A 11 -4.48 13.22 6.54
C GLN A 11 -5.02 12.51 5.30
N VAL A 12 -4.24 12.53 4.22
CA VAL A 12 -4.52 11.81 2.97
C VAL A 12 -4.76 10.32 3.25
N SER A 13 -4.24 9.76 4.35
CA SER A 13 -4.39 8.36 4.78
C SER A 13 -5.67 8.00 5.56
N SER A 14 -6.72 8.84 5.51
CA SER A 14 -7.97 8.55 6.24
C SER A 14 -8.88 7.55 5.51
N LEU A 15 -9.62 6.72 6.26
CA LEU A 15 -10.57 5.76 5.67
C LEU A 15 -11.74 6.46 5.00
N THR A 16 -12.10 7.65 5.50
CA THR A 16 -13.10 8.49 4.87
C THR A 16 -12.66 8.94 3.48
N TYR A 17 -11.39 9.34 3.33
CA TYR A 17 -10.84 9.72 2.03
C TYR A 17 -10.83 8.54 1.06
N ASP A 18 -10.36 7.38 1.50
CA ASP A 18 -10.43 6.13 0.71
C ASP A 18 -11.85 5.83 0.23
N LEU A 19 -12.85 6.00 1.10
CA LEU A 19 -14.24 5.69 0.76
C LEU A 19 -14.81 6.68 -0.25
N LEU A 20 -14.53 7.97 -0.10
CA LEU A 20 -14.98 8.99 -1.07
C LEU A 20 -14.30 8.78 -2.43
N LEU A 21 -13.00 8.49 -2.45
CA LEU A 21 -12.29 8.16 -3.69
C LEU A 21 -12.88 6.92 -4.35
N LYS A 22 -13.17 5.86 -3.58
CA LYS A 22 -13.70 4.61 -4.13
C LYS A 22 -15.13 4.75 -4.66
N ILE A 23 -15.97 5.55 -4.00
CA ILE A 23 -17.37 5.76 -4.43
C ILE A 23 -17.44 6.74 -5.61
N PHE A 24 -16.72 7.86 -5.54
CA PHE A 24 -16.90 8.96 -6.48
C PHE A 24 -15.79 9.08 -7.53
N GLY A 25 -14.62 8.45 -7.31
CA GLY A 25 -13.47 8.58 -8.19
C GLY A 25 -12.83 9.98 -8.18
N LEU A 26 -13.06 10.77 -7.12
CA LEU A 26 -12.69 12.18 -7.06
C LEU A 26 -11.91 12.49 -5.77
N ASP A 27 -10.79 13.22 -5.86
CA ASP A 27 -10.13 13.83 -4.70
C ASP A 27 -10.98 15.01 -4.22
N ILE A 28 -11.83 14.74 -3.22
CA ILE A 28 -12.72 15.72 -2.62
C ILE A 28 -12.32 15.91 -1.16
N ARG A 29 -11.99 17.16 -0.80
CA ARG A 29 -11.62 17.55 0.56
C ARG A 29 -12.50 18.68 1.08
N ASN A 30 -12.49 18.90 2.38
CA ASN A 30 -13.24 19.97 3.04
C ASN A 30 -14.76 19.84 2.80
N ILE A 31 -15.27 18.63 3.03
CA ILE A 31 -16.65 18.24 2.77
C ILE A 31 -17.17 17.31 3.87
N ILE A 32 -18.47 17.40 4.12
CA ILE A 32 -19.23 16.36 4.81
C ILE A 32 -20.15 15.71 3.79
N VAL A 33 -20.15 14.38 3.72
CA VAL A 33 -21.07 13.60 2.91
C VAL A 33 -21.91 12.73 3.83
N LEU A 34 -23.23 12.89 3.77
CA LEU A 34 -24.17 12.04 4.48
C LEU A 34 -24.84 11.10 3.46
N ILE A 35 -24.68 9.80 3.67
CA ILE A 35 -25.27 8.77 2.79
C ILE A 35 -26.39 8.07 3.55
N SER A 36 -27.59 8.12 2.98
CA SER A 36 -28.79 7.46 3.47
C SER A 36 -29.25 6.38 2.48
N THR A 37 -30.39 5.75 2.76
CA THR A 37 -30.98 4.73 1.86
C THR A 37 -31.53 5.31 0.56
N ASP A 38 -31.83 6.60 0.56
CA ASP A 38 -32.65 7.30 -0.42
C ASP A 38 -32.00 8.60 -0.90
N SER A 39 -30.96 9.07 -0.21
CA SER A 39 -30.28 10.32 -0.52
C SER A 39 -28.78 10.33 -0.23
N ILE A 40 -28.06 11.17 -0.97
CA ILE A 40 -26.68 11.55 -0.70
C ILE A 40 -26.67 13.07 -0.53
N THR A 41 -26.25 13.53 0.64
CA THR A 41 -26.20 14.96 0.97
C THR A 41 -24.76 15.42 1.09
N PHE A 42 -24.37 16.38 0.26
CA PHE A 42 -23.06 17.03 0.27
C PHE A 42 -23.13 18.36 1.00
N ILE A 43 -22.33 18.54 2.04
CA ILE A 43 -22.24 19.77 2.81
C ILE A 43 -20.85 20.36 2.66
N SER A 44 -20.74 21.49 1.97
CA SER A 44 -19.45 22.12 1.65
C SER A 44 -19.58 23.61 1.36
N SER A 45 -18.46 24.26 1.02
CA SER A 45 -18.50 25.62 0.45
C SER A 45 -19.19 25.64 -0.92
N LYS A 46 -19.81 26.78 -1.28
CA LYS A 46 -20.51 26.97 -2.56
C LYS A 46 -19.63 26.67 -3.77
N ASN A 47 -18.37 27.11 -3.75
CA ASN A 47 -17.41 26.84 -4.82
C ASN A 47 -17.16 25.34 -5.02
N LEU A 48 -17.02 24.58 -3.93
CA LEU A 48 -16.85 23.13 -4.02
C LEU A 48 -18.13 22.44 -4.54
N GLN A 49 -19.32 22.89 -4.12
CA GLN A 49 -20.58 22.35 -4.65
C GLN A 49 -20.67 22.51 -6.16
N ASP A 50 -20.31 23.67 -6.72
CA ASP A 50 -20.37 23.91 -8.16
C ASP A 50 -19.41 23.00 -8.93
N LYS A 51 -18.23 22.70 -8.36
CA LYS A 51 -17.29 21.71 -8.92
C LYS A 51 -17.84 20.29 -8.85
N LEU A 52 -18.42 19.91 -7.71
CA LEU A 52 -19.03 18.59 -7.52
C LEU A 52 -20.22 18.37 -8.45
N LYS A 53 -21.13 19.35 -8.56
CA LYS A 53 -22.27 19.31 -9.48
C LYS A 53 -21.90 19.15 -10.95
N ARG A 54 -20.66 19.47 -11.34
CA ARG A 54 -20.15 19.20 -12.70
C ARG A 54 -19.57 17.80 -12.78
N SER A 55 -18.74 17.44 -11.81
CA SER A 55 -18.01 16.17 -11.77
C SER A 55 -18.95 14.96 -11.59
N LEU A 56 -19.99 15.11 -10.76
CA LEU A 56 -20.96 14.05 -10.47
C LEU A 56 -22.00 13.85 -11.59
N ARG A 57 -22.06 14.70 -12.63
CA ARG A 57 -23.03 14.53 -13.74
C ARG A 57 -22.84 13.22 -14.52
N HIS A 58 -21.63 12.71 -14.48
CA HIS A 58 -21.25 11.48 -15.17
C HIS A 58 -21.48 10.22 -14.33
N LEU A 59 -21.76 10.38 -13.03
CA LEU A 59 -22.10 9.27 -12.15
C LEU A 59 -23.61 9.06 -12.19
N ASP A 60 -24.03 7.84 -12.51
CA ASP A 60 -25.42 7.46 -12.35
C ASP A 60 -25.72 7.24 -10.86
N LEU A 61 -26.13 8.30 -10.20
CA LEU A 61 -26.53 8.27 -8.79
C LEU A 61 -27.99 7.83 -8.61
N ASN A 62 -28.72 7.45 -9.68
CA ASN A 62 -30.08 6.94 -9.51
C ASN A 62 -30.06 5.60 -8.74
N PRO A 63 -30.96 5.39 -7.77
CA PRO A 63 -32.16 6.20 -7.46
C PRO A 63 -31.97 7.25 -6.36
N PHE A 64 -30.75 7.59 -5.94
CA PHE A 64 -30.49 8.49 -4.82
C PHE A 64 -30.82 9.95 -5.15
N LEU A 65 -31.58 10.58 -4.27
CA LEU A 65 -31.74 12.04 -4.27
C LEU A 65 -30.42 12.70 -3.85
N THR A 66 -29.87 13.58 -4.68
CA THR A 66 -28.61 14.26 -4.38
C THR A 66 -28.85 15.71 -3.94
N ASP A 67 -28.53 16.00 -2.68
CA ASP A 67 -28.74 17.32 -2.06
C ASP A 67 -27.41 18.01 -1.77
N PHE A 68 -27.40 19.35 -1.85
CA PHE A 68 -26.23 20.18 -1.56
C PHE A 68 -26.59 21.27 -0.55
N HIS A 69 -25.83 21.36 0.55
CA HIS A 69 -26.00 22.39 1.59
C HIS A 69 -24.71 23.15 1.87
N ILE A 70 -24.85 24.43 2.21
CA ILE A 70 -23.71 25.25 2.64
C ILE A 70 -23.51 25.06 4.13
N LEU A 71 -22.25 24.85 4.55
CA LEU A 71 -21.88 24.53 5.93
C LEU A 71 -22.25 25.62 6.97
N SER A 72 -22.61 26.82 6.52
CA SER A 72 -23.04 27.94 7.37
C SER A 72 -24.56 28.06 7.53
N GLU A 73 -25.36 27.25 6.82
CA GLU A 73 -26.82 27.30 6.85
C GLU A 73 -27.39 26.35 7.90
N ASP A 74 -28.56 26.67 8.46
CA ASP A 74 -29.29 25.75 9.36
C ASP A 74 -29.78 24.53 8.56
N ILE A 75 -29.02 23.44 8.61
CA ILE A 75 -29.35 22.21 7.91
C ILE A 75 -30.45 21.47 8.68
N ASN A 76 -31.64 21.38 8.07
CA ASN A 76 -32.76 20.67 8.67
C ASN A 76 -32.68 19.16 8.42
N LEU A 77 -32.02 18.45 9.34
CA LEU A 77 -31.87 16.99 9.34
C LEU A 77 -33.05 16.25 10.01
N LYS A 78 -34.15 16.93 10.32
CA LYS A 78 -35.30 16.32 11.01
C LYS A 78 -35.99 15.26 10.18
N HIS A 79 -36.04 15.44 8.86
CA HIS A 79 -36.71 14.55 7.90
C HIS A 79 -36.08 13.14 7.81
N LEU A 80 -34.83 12.98 8.27
CA LEU A 80 -34.13 11.71 8.26
C LEU A 80 -34.72 10.75 9.29
N SER A 81 -35.30 9.65 8.80
CA SER A 81 -36.08 8.68 9.58
C SER A 81 -35.23 7.87 10.57
N LYS A 82 -33.98 7.54 10.21
CA LYS A 82 -33.04 6.82 11.09
C LYS A 82 -32.06 7.77 11.75
N LYS A 83 -32.15 7.86 13.08
CA LYS A 83 -31.25 8.68 13.92
C LYS A 83 -29.97 7.95 14.34
N GLN A 84 -29.37 7.18 13.43
CA GLN A 84 -28.09 6.50 13.62
C GLN A 84 -27.08 7.01 12.60
N LEU A 85 -25.93 7.48 13.10
CA LEU A 85 -24.82 7.98 12.31
C LEU A 85 -23.59 7.10 12.49
N PHE A 86 -23.21 6.40 11.42
CA PHE A 86 -22.00 5.59 11.37
C PHE A 86 -20.80 6.45 10.95
N LEU A 87 -19.73 6.41 11.74
CA LEU A 87 -18.52 7.21 11.51
C LEU A 87 -17.27 6.33 11.61
N PHE A 88 -16.26 6.65 10.81
CA PHE A 88 -14.92 6.14 11.05
C PHE A 88 -14.29 6.81 12.30
N PRO A 89 -13.35 6.14 12.99
CA PRO A 89 -12.71 6.69 14.19
C PRO A 89 -11.91 7.97 13.95
N ASP A 90 -11.37 8.16 12.75
CA ASP A 90 -10.61 9.33 12.31
C ASP A 90 -11.47 10.60 12.19
N ASN A 91 -12.78 10.47 12.01
CA ASN A 91 -13.71 11.60 11.83
C ASN A 91 -14.05 12.37 13.12
N GLN A 92 -13.42 12.08 14.27
CA GLN A 92 -13.86 12.63 15.56
C GLN A 92 -13.22 13.96 15.98
N SER A 93 -12.17 14.45 15.31
CA SER A 93 -11.35 15.55 15.85
C SER A 93 -11.30 16.85 15.01
N SER A 94 -11.85 16.87 13.79
CA SER A 94 -11.79 18.06 12.91
C SER A 94 -12.77 19.18 13.30
N GLU A 95 -12.52 20.41 12.85
CA GLU A 95 -13.47 21.53 13.06
C GLU A 95 -14.82 21.28 12.38
N HIS A 96 -14.79 20.65 11.20
CA HIS A 96 -15.99 20.25 10.45
C HIS A 96 -16.79 19.18 11.22
N SER A 97 -16.11 18.26 11.90
CA SER A 97 -16.77 17.26 12.73
C SER A 97 -17.47 17.90 13.93
N ARG A 98 -16.91 18.93 14.57
CA ARG A 98 -17.58 19.64 15.67
C ARG A 98 -18.91 20.26 15.24
N HIS A 99 -18.93 20.95 14.10
CA HIS A 99 -20.16 21.57 13.60
C HIS A 99 -21.22 20.51 13.26
N LEU A 100 -20.81 19.43 12.59
CA LEU A 100 -21.71 18.30 12.33
C LEU A 100 -22.23 17.69 13.64
N PHE A 101 -21.37 17.43 14.61
CA PHE A 101 -21.77 16.81 15.88
C PHE A 101 -22.77 17.68 16.64
N GLN A 102 -22.58 19.01 16.66
CA GLN A 102 -23.56 19.93 17.23
C GLN A 102 -24.92 19.86 16.53
N LEU A 103 -24.95 19.78 15.19
CA LEU A 103 -26.19 19.61 14.42
C LEU A 103 -26.86 18.26 14.70
N MET A 104 -26.06 17.20 14.81
CA MET A 104 -26.53 15.83 15.04
C MET A 104 -27.05 15.64 16.46
N ASP A 105 -26.41 16.25 17.46
CA ASP A 105 -26.86 16.25 18.86
C ASP A 105 -28.20 16.99 18.99
N LYS A 106 -28.38 18.14 18.32
CA LYS A 106 -29.69 18.86 18.26
C LYS A 106 -30.81 18.00 17.65
N CYS A 107 -30.46 17.03 16.80
CA CYS A 107 -31.40 16.17 16.11
C CYS A 107 -31.52 14.76 16.74
N ASN A 108 -30.96 14.55 17.93
CA ASN A 108 -30.96 13.28 18.68
C ASN A 108 -30.38 12.08 17.92
N PHE A 109 -29.31 12.29 17.14
CA PHE A 109 -28.61 11.18 16.49
C PHE A 109 -27.72 10.41 17.47
N VAL A 110 -27.76 9.08 17.38
CA VAL A 110 -26.83 8.17 18.04
C VAL A 110 -25.64 7.94 17.10
N ARG A 111 -24.43 8.09 17.62
CA ARG A 111 -23.18 7.83 16.90
C ARG A 111 -22.75 6.39 17.12
N GLU A 112 -22.46 5.68 16.04
CA GLU A 112 -22.00 4.30 16.05
C GLU A 112 -20.71 4.15 15.22
N PRO A 113 -19.84 3.19 15.57
CA PRO A 113 -18.66 2.91 14.76
C PRO A 113 -19.09 2.37 13.39
N MET A 114 -18.30 2.69 12.36
CA MET A 114 -18.57 2.22 11.00
C MET A 114 -18.75 0.68 10.96
N PRO A 115 -19.76 0.15 10.24
CA PRO A 115 -19.98 -1.29 10.12
C PRO A 115 -18.80 -1.99 9.44
N HIS A 116 -18.49 -3.22 9.87
CA HIS A 116 -17.38 -4.02 9.33
C HIS A 116 -17.44 -4.19 7.80
N LEU A 117 -18.64 -4.32 7.24
CA LEU A 117 -18.83 -4.47 5.79
C LEU A 117 -18.28 -3.27 4.98
N VAL A 118 -18.30 -2.07 5.55
CA VAL A 118 -17.72 -0.88 4.89
C VAL A 118 -16.19 -0.96 4.88
N TYR A 119 -15.60 -1.49 5.95
CA TYR A 119 -14.17 -1.77 5.98
C TYR A 119 -13.80 -2.79 4.91
N GLU A 120 -14.53 -3.91 4.82
CA GLU A 120 -14.32 -4.92 3.77
C GLU A 120 -14.43 -4.34 2.36
N TYR A 121 -15.45 -3.51 2.11
CA TYR A 121 -15.63 -2.83 0.82
C TYR A 121 -14.42 -1.98 0.43
N LEU A 122 -13.81 -1.27 1.38
CA LEU A 122 -12.64 -0.42 1.11
C LEU A 122 -11.43 -1.22 0.62
N ILE A 123 -11.14 -2.34 1.27
CA ILE A 123 -9.94 -3.15 1.00
C ILE A 123 -10.14 -4.23 -0.06
N THR A 124 -11.39 -4.55 -0.41
CA THR A 124 -11.70 -5.43 -1.56
C THR A 124 -11.38 -4.70 -2.86
N LYS A 125 -10.62 -5.33 -3.74
CA LYS A 125 -10.19 -4.79 -5.03
C LYS A 125 -11.02 -5.39 -6.16
N SER A 126 -11.50 -4.54 -7.05
CA SER A 126 -12.02 -4.93 -8.36
C SER A 126 -10.88 -5.36 -9.30
N THR A 127 -11.21 -6.04 -10.40
CA THR A 127 -10.22 -6.47 -11.40
C THR A 127 -9.37 -5.30 -11.93
N ASP A 128 -10.00 -4.16 -12.22
CA ASP A 128 -9.30 -2.96 -12.67
C ASP A 128 -8.34 -2.40 -11.60
N GLU A 129 -8.75 -2.40 -10.32
CA GLU A 129 -7.85 -2.00 -9.23
C GLU A 129 -6.67 -2.97 -9.09
N VAL A 130 -6.92 -4.28 -9.22
CA VAL A 130 -5.88 -5.32 -9.19
C VAL A 130 -4.86 -5.10 -10.30
N ASP A 131 -5.31 -4.82 -11.53
CA ASP A 131 -4.42 -4.62 -12.68
C ASP A 131 -3.60 -3.33 -12.56
N LYS A 132 -4.19 -2.26 -12.00
CA LYS A 132 -3.44 -1.03 -11.66
C LYS A 132 -2.39 -1.27 -10.58
N THR A 133 -2.71 -2.04 -9.54
CA THR A 133 -1.71 -2.43 -8.52
C THR A 133 -0.59 -3.29 -9.13
N LYS A 134 -0.90 -4.21 -10.06
CA LYS A 134 0.13 -4.96 -10.79
C LYS A 134 1.02 -4.05 -11.63
N MET A 135 0.46 -3.03 -12.28
CA MET A 135 1.26 -2.02 -12.99
C MET A 135 2.22 -1.29 -12.03
N ALA A 136 1.73 -0.84 -10.88
CA ALA A 136 2.57 -0.25 -9.85
C ALA A 136 3.70 -1.20 -9.40
N ALA A 137 3.39 -2.48 -9.20
CA ALA A 137 4.37 -3.51 -8.85
C ALA A 137 5.43 -3.72 -9.95
N THR A 138 5.04 -3.70 -11.23
CA THR A 138 5.98 -3.79 -12.36
C THR A 138 6.97 -2.63 -12.35
N LEU A 139 6.48 -1.39 -12.21
CA LEU A 139 7.33 -0.19 -12.15
C LEU A 139 8.28 -0.23 -10.95
N LEU A 140 7.83 -0.75 -9.80
CA LEU A 140 8.70 -0.95 -8.64
C LEU A 140 9.79 -1.98 -8.89
N CYS A 141 9.47 -3.09 -9.55
CA CYS A 141 10.47 -4.11 -9.89
C CYS A 141 11.53 -3.55 -10.84
N TYR A 142 11.12 -2.73 -11.82
CA TYR A 142 12.03 -1.98 -12.69
C TYR A 142 12.94 -1.06 -11.86
N LEU A 143 12.37 -0.18 -11.04
CA LEU A 143 13.13 0.75 -10.20
C LEU A 143 14.12 0.04 -9.28
N PHE A 144 13.71 -1.08 -8.67
CA PHE A 144 14.61 -1.88 -7.84
C PHE A 144 15.76 -2.48 -8.64
N SER A 145 15.50 -2.98 -9.86
CA SER A 145 16.56 -3.51 -10.73
C SER A 145 17.60 -2.45 -11.08
N GLU A 146 17.14 -1.25 -11.47
CA GLU A 146 18.02 -0.12 -11.81
C GLU A 146 18.82 0.37 -10.60
N LEU A 147 18.15 0.55 -9.45
CA LEU A 147 18.83 0.95 -8.21
C LEU A 147 19.84 -0.10 -7.76
N ARG A 148 19.50 -1.39 -7.84
CA ARG A 148 20.45 -2.47 -7.55
C ARG A 148 21.67 -2.36 -8.46
N HIS A 149 21.49 -2.19 -9.77
CA HIS A 149 22.60 -2.06 -10.70
C HIS A 149 23.53 -0.91 -10.31
N LEU A 150 22.98 0.27 -10.02
CA LEU A 150 23.75 1.45 -9.57
C LEU A 150 24.47 1.22 -8.24
N ILE A 151 23.85 0.52 -7.29
CA ILE A 151 24.47 0.21 -5.99
C ILE A 151 25.68 -0.71 -6.15
N THR A 152 25.56 -1.68 -7.06
CA THR A 152 26.54 -2.74 -7.25
C THR A 152 27.64 -2.37 -8.25
N SER A 153 27.52 -1.22 -8.92
CA SER A 153 28.51 -0.71 -9.83
C SER A 153 29.34 0.41 -9.18
N ASP A 154 30.44 0.79 -9.84
CA ASP A 154 31.25 1.96 -9.46
C ASP A 154 30.46 3.29 -9.56
N GLU A 155 29.23 3.23 -10.09
CA GLU A 155 28.31 4.36 -10.22
C GLU A 155 27.42 4.57 -8.99
N SER A 156 27.73 3.94 -7.85
CA SER A 156 27.01 4.18 -6.58
C SER A 156 26.98 5.67 -6.19
N SER A 157 27.97 6.45 -6.63
CA SER A 157 28.00 7.91 -6.49
C SER A 157 26.88 8.65 -7.25
N LEU A 158 26.25 8.02 -8.25
CA LEU A 158 25.09 8.55 -8.99
C LEU A 158 23.78 8.39 -8.23
N ILE A 159 23.79 7.67 -7.10
CA ILE A 159 22.72 7.69 -6.10
C ILE A 159 22.87 9.04 -5.38
N GLY A 160 22.33 10.08 -6.00
CA GLY A 160 22.32 11.43 -5.44
C GLY A 160 21.57 11.47 -4.11
N ASP A 161 21.64 12.62 -3.42
CA ASP A 161 21.02 12.78 -2.11
C ASP A 161 19.46 12.73 -2.17
N ASP A 162 18.87 12.97 -3.34
CA ASP A 162 17.42 12.87 -3.60
C ASP A 162 17.08 11.62 -4.42
N LEU A 163 16.85 10.51 -3.70
CA LEU A 163 16.46 9.23 -4.31
C LEU A 163 15.10 9.30 -5.02
N LYS A 164 14.19 10.18 -4.59
CA LYS A 164 12.87 10.30 -5.22
C LYS A 164 13.02 10.90 -6.63
N ALA A 165 13.74 12.01 -6.75
CA ALA A 165 14.01 12.63 -8.04
C ALA A 165 14.70 11.65 -9.00
N LYS A 166 15.65 10.86 -8.49
CA LYS A 166 16.31 9.80 -9.28
C LYS A 166 15.33 8.75 -9.80
N CYS A 167 14.39 8.29 -8.97
CA CYS A 167 13.35 7.35 -9.40
C CYS A 167 12.42 7.97 -10.44
N GLU A 168 12.03 9.22 -10.28
CA GLU A 168 11.21 9.96 -11.26
C GLU A 168 11.94 10.08 -12.62
N ASP A 169 13.23 10.38 -12.61
CA ASP A 169 14.06 10.42 -13.82
C ASP A 169 14.13 9.06 -14.54
N MET A 170 14.28 7.97 -13.79
CA MET A 170 14.27 6.60 -14.36
C MET A 170 12.93 6.28 -15.02
N LEU A 171 11.81 6.62 -14.36
CA LEU A 171 10.47 6.40 -14.92
C LEU A 171 10.23 7.25 -16.19
N LEU A 172 10.71 8.49 -16.21
CA LEU A 172 10.64 9.33 -17.40
C LEU A 172 11.41 8.75 -18.59
N GLN A 173 12.55 8.09 -18.34
CA GLN A 173 13.34 7.43 -19.39
C GLN A 173 12.59 6.24 -20.01
N GLU A 174 11.80 5.52 -19.20
CA GLU A 174 10.88 4.48 -19.66
C GLU A 174 9.60 5.03 -20.32
N LYS A 175 9.49 6.36 -20.46
CA LYS A 175 8.35 7.07 -21.06
C LYS A 175 7.05 6.89 -20.28
N GLU A 176 7.14 6.68 -18.98
CA GLU A 176 5.98 6.63 -18.11
C GLU A 176 5.38 8.01 -17.91
N ASN A 177 4.05 8.06 -17.76
CA ASN A 177 3.35 9.29 -17.45
C ASN A 177 3.36 9.54 -15.94
N LEU A 178 4.25 10.43 -15.50
CA LEU A 178 4.37 10.79 -14.08
C LEU A 178 3.08 11.37 -13.47
N ASP A 179 2.17 11.93 -14.28
CA ASP A 179 0.88 12.45 -13.76
C ASP A 179 -0.03 11.33 -13.22
N GLU A 180 0.21 10.08 -13.62
CA GLU A 180 -0.52 8.90 -13.14
C GLU A 180 0.18 8.20 -11.97
N ILE A 181 1.36 8.68 -11.59
CA ILE A 181 2.25 8.04 -10.63
C ILE A 181 2.38 8.93 -9.38
N ASP A 182 2.31 8.30 -8.22
CA ASP A 182 2.64 8.95 -6.96
C ASP A 182 3.53 8.02 -6.11
N PHE A 183 4.29 8.59 -5.18
CA PHE A 183 5.10 7.86 -4.22
C PHE A 183 4.45 8.01 -2.82
N PRO A 184 3.59 7.06 -2.39
CA PRO A 184 2.89 7.17 -1.10
C PRO A 184 3.84 7.28 0.09
N GLU A 185 5.02 6.69 -0.05
CA GLU A 185 6.18 6.99 0.77
C GLU A 185 7.35 7.30 -0.16
N SER A 186 8.16 8.30 0.21
CA SER A 186 9.42 8.57 -0.49
C SER A 186 10.27 7.30 -0.52
N PRO A 187 10.90 6.98 -1.68
CA PRO A 187 11.92 5.95 -1.77
C PRO A 187 12.97 6.11 -0.67
N LYS A 188 13.37 5.00 -0.04
CA LYS A 188 14.34 5.00 1.07
C LYS A 188 15.43 3.99 0.81
N MET A 189 16.66 4.38 1.15
CA MET A 189 17.83 3.50 1.19
C MET A 189 18.51 3.66 2.54
N GLU A 190 18.67 2.54 3.25
CA GLU A 190 19.29 2.50 4.58
C GLU A 190 20.48 1.55 4.53
N SER A 191 21.64 1.98 5.04
CA SER A 191 22.86 1.20 5.06
C SER A 191 23.55 1.31 6.41
N ASN A 192 24.27 0.26 6.82
CA ASN A 192 25.19 0.32 7.96
C ASN A 192 26.57 0.91 7.60
N SER A 193 26.79 1.31 6.34
CA SER A 193 28.02 1.91 5.84
C SER A 193 27.70 3.13 4.97
N ASN A 194 28.73 3.94 4.67
CA ASN A 194 28.55 5.10 3.78
C ASN A 194 28.17 4.64 2.37
N MET A 195 27.07 5.17 1.83
CA MET A 195 26.54 4.81 0.51
C MET A 195 27.54 5.07 -0.63
N LYS A 196 28.43 6.07 -0.47
CA LYS A 196 29.46 6.43 -1.46
C LYS A 196 30.66 5.48 -1.47
N GLU A 197 30.77 4.60 -0.47
CA GLU A 197 31.89 3.66 -0.28
C GLU A 197 31.41 2.21 -0.45
N LEU A 198 30.24 2.00 -1.07
CA LEU A 198 29.64 0.67 -1.15
C LEU A 198 30.45 -0.33 -1.99
N ALA A 199 31.17 0.15 -3.00
CA ALA A 199 32.03 -0.68 -3.86
C ALA A 199 33.24 -1.27 -3.12
N GLU A 200 33.74 -0.57 -2.09
CA GLU A 200 34.87 -0.98 -1.25
C GLU A 200 34.41 -1.39 0.17
N SER A 201 33.12 -1.71 0.32
CA SER A 201 32.48 -1.95 1.61
C SER A 201 33.25 -2.97 2.45
N PRO A 202 33.36 -2.75 3.77
CA PRO A 202 33.83 -3.78 4.69
C PRO A 202 32.91 -5.01 4.66
N ASP A 203 33.45 -6.15 5.09
CA ASP A 203 32.69 -7.40 5.19
C ASP A 203 31.42 -7.22 6.03
N GLY A 204 30.30 -7.72 5.51
CA GLY A 204 29.00 -7.71 6.19
C GLY A 204 28.19 -6.42 6.06
N THR A 205 28.52 -5.54 5.11
CA THR A 205 27.69 -4.36 4.78
C THR A 205 26.34 -4.77 4.20
N PHE A 206 25.28 -4.05 4.57
CA PHE A 206 23.94 -4.25 4.02
C PHE A 206 23.34 -2.94 3.53
N VAL A 207 22.49 -3.03 2.50
CA VAL A 207 21.69 -1.91 1.98
C VAL A 207 20.24 -2.35 1.88
N ILE A 208 19.35 -1.69 2.62
CA ILE A 208 17.91 -1.90 2.55
C ILE A 208 17.32 -0.86 1.60
N ILE A 209 16.68 -1.33 0.53
CA ILE A 209 15.97 -0.48 -0.43
C ILE A 209 14.47 -0.70 -0.19
N SER A 210 13.74 0.38 0.14
CA SER A 210 12.29 0.37 0.29
C SER A 210 11.65 1.32 -0.71
N LEU A 211 10.80 0.77 -1.57
CA LEU A 211 10.12 1.50 -2.64
C LEU A 211 8.61 1.31 -2.52
N SER A 212 7.87 2.40 -2.68
CA SER A 212 6.41 2.43 -2.66
C SER A 212 5.93 3.35 -3.78
N LEU A 213 5.04 2.85 -4.63
CA LEU A 213 4.56 3.57 -5.80
C LEU A 213 3.07 3.30 -5.98
N ALA A 214 2.31 4.32 -6.32
CA ALA A 214 0.91 4.20 -6.71
C ALA A 214 0.74 4.54 -8.19
N TYR A 215 0.14 3.63 -8.93
CA TYR A 215 -0.28 3.86 -10.31
C TYR A 215 -1.79 4.08 -10.33
N LYS A 216 -2.23 5.24 -10.80
CA LYS A 216 -3.65 5.64 -10.79
C LYS A 216 -4.32 5.39 -9.43
N MET A 217 -3.67 5.85 -8.35
CA MET A 217 -4.11 5.73 -6.95
C MET A 217 -4.13 4.30 -6.38
N GLN A 218 -3.61 3.30 -7.10
CA GLN A 218 -3.48 1.94 -6.59
C GLN A 218 -2.02 1.65 -6.22
N PRO A 219 -1.70 1.55 -4.92
CA PRO A 219 -0.34 1.42 -4.46
C PRO A 219 0.15 -0.03 -4.50
N ALA A 220 1.47 -0.17 -4.63
CA ALA A 220 2.24 -1.35 -4.34
C ALA A 220 3.53 -0.93 -3.61
N SER A 221 4.19 -1.88 -2.96
CA SER A 221 5.48 -1.68 -2.29
C SER A 221 6.34 -2.92 -2.31
N ILE A 222 7.65 -2.70 -2.28
CA ILE A 222 8.69 -3.72 -2.13
C ILE A 222 9.80 -3.22 -1.21
N THR A 223 10.44 -4.18 -0.54
CA THR A 223 11.66 -3.96 0.23
C THR A 223 12.59 -5.13 0.01
N ARG A 224 13.85 -4.83 -0.23
CA ARG A 224 14.91 -5.82 -0.37
C ARG A 224 16.12 -5.38 0.44
N THR A 225 16.88 -6.35 0.94
CA THR A 225 18.19 -6.13 1.52
C THR A 225 19.23 -6.73 0.60
N LEU A 226 20.15 -5.89 0.15
CA LEU A 226 21.38 -6.30 -0.54
C LEU A 226 22.47 -6.46 0.51
N PHE A 227 23.34 -7.46 0.34
CA PHE A 227 24.49 -7.71 1.21
C PHE A 227 25.78 -7.69 0.41
N MET A 228 26.76 -6.93 0.89
CA MET A 228 28.13 -6.92 0.37
C MET A 228 29.00 -7.73 1.31
N ASN A 229 29.66 -8.75 0.77
CA ASN A 229 30.49 -9.71 1.48
C ASN A 229 29.83 -10.25 2.77
N PRO A 230 28.61 -10.83 2.70
CA PRO A 230 27.93 -11.28 3.91
C PRO A 230 28.72 -12.39 4.60
N SER A 231 28.79 -12.32 5.93
CA SER A 231 29.23 -13.45 6.75
C SER A 231 28.32 -14.68 6.55
N GLU A 232 28.83 -15.87 6.90
CA GLU A 232 28.05 -17.10 6.89
C GLU A 232 26.75 -16.97 7.71
N SER A 233 26.84 -16.35 8.90
CA SER A 233 25.68 -16.07 9.76
C SER A 233 24.65 -15.17 9.09
N GLN A 234 25.07 -14.09 8.42
CA GLN A 234 24.16 -13.21 7.67
C GLN A 234 23.48 -13.96 6.52
N SER A 235 24.25 -14.79 5.80
CA SER A 235 23.75 -15.60 4.69
C SER A 235 22.70 -16.62 5.15
N GLU A 236 22.98 -17.34 6.24
CA GLU A 236 22.03 -18.27 6.84
C GLU A 236 20.76 -17.59 7.39
N ASN A 237 20.91 -16.42 8.02
CA ASN A 237 19.77 -15.68 8.56
C ASN A 237 18.90 -15.09 7.45
N TYR A 238 19.49 -14.65 6.33
CA TYR A 238 18.73 -14.23 5.16
C TYR A 238 17.98 -15.40 4.50
N LYS A 239 18.63 -16.57 4.38
CA LYS A 239 17.95 -17.79 3.92
C LYS A 239 16.76 -18.15 4.82
N PHE A 240 16.95 -18.08 6.14
CA PHE A 240 15.85 -18.26 7.08
C PHE A 240 14.71 -17.24 6.89
N LEU A 241 15.02 -15.97 6.61
CA LEU A 241 14.02 -14.94 6.30
C LEU A 241 13.21 -15.26 5.04
N LEU A 242 13.85 -15.78 3.99
CA LEU A 242 13.17 -16.26 2.77
C LEU A 242 12.23 -17.43 3.07
N ASP A 243 12.73 -18.45 3.79
CA ASP A 243 11.95 -19.62 4.17
C ASP A 243 10.76 -19.23 5.07
N LEU A 244 10.97 -18.28 5.98
CA LEU A 244 9.93 -17.71 6.84
C LEU A 244 8.85 -17.01 6.01
N GLN A 245 9.23 -16.26 4.96
CA GLN A 245 8.26 -15.61 4.08
C GLN A 245 7.41 -16.62 3.33
N HIS A 246 8.03 -17.64 2.73
CA HIS A 246 7.30 -18.72 2.05
C HIS A 246 6.36 -19.46 3.00
N TRP A 247 6.84 -19.78 4.21
CA TRP A 247 6.01 -20.39 5.24
C TRP A 247 4.86 -19.47 5.65
N ALA A 248 5.11 -18.18 5.88
CA ALA A 248 4.10 -17.20 6.29
C ALA A 248 3.01 -17.08 5.22
N MET A 249 3.39 -16.99 3.94
CA MET A 249 2.46 -17.00 2.81
C MET A 249 1.52 -18.21 2.84
N SER A 250 2.03 -19.40 3.18
CA SER A 250 1.21 -20.62 3.31
C SER A 250 0.20 -20.59 4.47
N LYS A 251 0.35 -19.67 5.42
CA LYS A 251 -0.56 -19.50 6.56
C LYS A 251 -1.63 -18.46 6.33
N ILE A 252 -1.48 -17.61 5.32
CA ILE A 252 -2.49 -16.60 4.99
C ILE A 252 -3.71 -17.31 4.41
N ALA A 253 -4.86 -17.05 5.01
CA ALA A 253 -6.15 -17.59 4.58
C ALA A 253 -7.25 -16.56 4.85
N VAL A 254 -8.27 -16.52 3.98
CA VAL A 254 -9.46 -15.69 4.18
C VAL A 254 -10.11 -16.03 5.54
N GLY A 255 -10.44 -15.00 6.32
CA GLY A 255 -10.99 -15.13 7.66
C GLY A 255 -9.96 -15.29 8.79
N LEU A 256 -8.66 -15.48 8.48
CA LEU A 256 -7.62 -15.49 9.51
C LEU A 256 -7.39 -14.06 10.05
N LYS A 257 -7.51 -13.90 11.37
CA LYS A 257 -7.26 -12.64 12.06
C LYS A 257 -5.82 -12.18 11.91
N LEU A 258 -5.62 -10.89 11.68
CA LEU A 258 -4.29 -10.30 11.48
C LEU A 258 -3.38 -10.49 12.71
N SER A 259 -3.91 -10.31 13.92
CA SER A 259 -3.16 -10.58 15.16
C SER A 259 -2.82 -12.06 15.37
N THR A 260 -3.69 -12.97 14.94
CA THR A 260 -3.41 -14.41 15.00
C THR A 260 -2.30 -14.78 14.02
N PHE A 261 -2.34 -14.25 12.81
CA PHE A 261 -1.26 -14.42 11.83
C PHE A 261 0.07 -13.88 12.34
N PHE A 262 0.09 -12.66 12.90
CA PHE A 262 1.27 -12.08 13.54
C PHE A 262 1.87 -13.02 14.59
N LYS A 263 1.02 -13.58 15.46
CA LYS A 263 1.45 -14.54 16.49
C LYS A 263 2.06 -15.80 15.88
N LEU A 264 1.43 -16.38 14.84
CA LEU A 264 1.94 -17.56 14.16
C LEU A 264 3.36 -17.34 13.62
N VAL A 265 3.60 -16.21 12.95
CA VAL A 265 4.93 -15.85 12.44
C VAL A 265 5.94 -15.67 13.58
N LYS A 266 5.54 -14.97 14.65
CA LYS A 266 6.42 -14.79 15.82
C LYS A 266 6.79 -16.12 16.48
N ASP A 267 5.83 -17.03 16.64
CA ASP A 267 6.06 -18.37 17.19
C ASP A 267 6.96 -19.21 16.26
N GLN A 268 6.81 -19.08 14.94
CA GLN A 268 7.70 -19.73 13.96
C GLN A 268 9.14 -19.21 14.07
N VAL A 269 9.33 -17.89 14.20
CA VAL A 269 10.65 -17.28 14.47
C VAL A 269 11.25 -17.82 15.74
N LYS A 270 10.47 -17.84 16.83
CA LYS A 270 10.91 -18.36 18.12
C LYS A 270 11.37 -19.81 18.04
N SER A 271 10.71 -20.64 17.24
CA SER A 271 11.07 -22.05 17.08
C SER A 271 12.33 -22.27 16.21
N GLY A 272 12.50 -21.51 15.13
CA GLY A 272 13.59 -21.70 14.18
C GLY A 272 14.86 -20.89 14.50
N ARG A 273 14.70 -19.65 14.96
CA ARG A 273 15.79 -18.73 15.33
C ARG A 273 15.42 -17.94 16.62
N PRO A 274 15.43 -18.57 17.80
CA PRO A 274 14.98 -17.96 19.05
C PRO A 274 15.63 -16.59 19.38
N LEU A 275 16.90 -16.42 19.02
CA LEU A 275 17.65 -15.18 19.24
C LEU A 275 17.08 -13.99 18.44
N LEU A 276 16.47 -14.24 17.28
CA LEU A 276 15.88 -13.22 16.42
C LEU A 276 14.44 -12.86 16.82
N GLU A 277 13.80 -13.60 17.73
CA GLU A 277 12.39 -13.38 18.12
C GLU A 277 12.13 -11.93 18.57
N LYS A 278 13.03 -11.39 19.41
CA LYS A 278 12.92 -10.03 19.95
C LYS A 278 13.28 -8.94 18.93
N SER A 279 13.98 -9.32 17.86
CA SER A 279 14.39 -8.43 16.78
C SER A 279 13.42 -8.42 15.61
N LEU A 280 12.42 -9.31 15.59
CA LEU A 280 11.35 -9.29 14.60
C LEU A 280 10.61 -7.96 14.67
N LYS A 281 10.31 -7.36 13.50
CA LYS A 281 9.53 -6.12 13.42
C LYS A 281 8.21 -6.23 14.21
N PRO A 282 7.77 -5.15 14.87
CA PRO A 282 6.52 -5.16 15.65
C PRO A 282 5.26 -5.26 14.79
N SER A 283 5.41 -5.11 13.47
CA SER A 283 4.38 -5.20 12.45
C SER A 283 4.93 -5.97 11.26
N LEU A 284 4.07 -6.79 10.64
CA LEU A 284 4.42 -7.59 9.47
C LEU A 284 3.85 -6.99 8.17
N GLY A 285 3.59 -5.68 8.18
CA GLY A 285 2.98 -4.93 7.08
C GLY A 285 1.48 -4.68 7.31
N PHE A 286 0.69 -4.56 6.23
CA PHE A 286 -0.71 -4.14 6.30
C PHE A 286 -1.50 -4.51 5.04
N ILE A 287 -2.82 -4.56 5.15
CA ILE A 287 -3.70 -4.61 3.97
C ILE A 287 -3.66 -3.24 3.29
N LEU A 288 -3.40 -3.22 1.98
CA LEU A 288 -3.30 -2.00 1.19
C LEU A 288 -4.67 -1.35 0.99
N THR A 289 -4.74 -0.05 1.29
CA THR A 289 -5.88 0.80 0.92
C THR A 289 -5.49 1.72 -0.25
N MET A 290 -6.40 2.55 -0.76
CA MET A 290 -6.03 3.51 -1.82
C MET A 290 -5.00 4.54 -1.31
N SER A 291 -5.13 4.94 -0.05
CA SER A 291 -4.17 5.82 0.63
C SER A 291 -2.98 5.07 1.23
N PHE A 292 -2.63 3.93 0.62
CA PHE A 292 -1.51 3.08 0.97
C PHE A 292 -1.67 2.30 2.27
N SER A 293 -1.66 2.96 3.42
CA SER A 293 -1.66 2.30 4.73
C SER A 293 -2.73 2.86 5.67
N ASN A 294 -3.28 1.99 6.51
CA ASN A 294 -4.13 2.39 7.62
C ASN A 294 -3.83 1.52 8.85
N ARG A 295 -3.68 2.14 10.01
CA ARG A 295 -3.41 1.44 11.28
C ARG A 295 -4.44 0.38 11.63
N SER A 296 -5.69 0.54 11.18
CA SER A 296 -6.74 -0.46 11.41
C SER A 296 -6.44 -1.80 10.73
N TYR A 297 -5.65 -1.80 9.66
CA TYR A 297 -5.31 -3.00 8.88
C TYR A 297 -3.85 -3.41 9.02
N GLU A 298 -3.16 -2.90 10.02
CA GLU A 298 -1.79 -3.28 10.33
C GLU A 298 -1.73 -4.73 10.83
N ILE A 299 -0.76 -5.51 10.35
CA ILE A 299 -0.55 -6.89 10.75
C ILE A 299 0.34 -6.89 12.00
N CYS A 300 -0.28 -6.66 13.16
CA CYS A 300 0.41 -6.62 14.45
C CYS A 300 -0.43 -7.27 15.55
N GLN A 301 0.18 -7.43 16.73
CA GLN A 301 -0.49 -8.04 17.88
C GLN A 301 -1.76 -7.28 18.33
N ALA A 302 -1.82 -5.96 18.13
CA ALA A 302 -2.93 -5.11 18.55
C ALA A 302 -4.18 -5.25 17.64
N THR A 303 -4.01 -5.66 16.39
CA THR A 303 -5.08 -5.69 15.37
C THR A 303 -5.95 -6.95 15.49
N SER A 304 -6.87 -6.93 16.44
CA SER A 304 -7.70 -8.09 16.81
C SER A 304 -9.05 -8.21 16.08
N LYS A 305 -9.48 -7.13 15.40
CA LYS A 305 -10.84 -7.04 14.81
C LYS A 305 -10.90 -7.41 13.33
N HIS A 306 -9.79 -7.26 12.61
CA HIS A 306 -9.74 -7.46 11.18
C HIS A 306 -9.09 -8.80 10.82
N CYS A 307 -9.51 -9.33 9.68
CA CYS A 307 -9.03 -10.58 9.12
C CYS A 307 -8.58 -10.34 7.67
N PHE A 308 -7.79 -11.26 7.12
CA PHE A 308 -7.63 -11.31 5.68
C PHE A 308 -8.98 -11.59 5.02
N ILE A 309 -9.25 -10.92 3.90
CA ILE A 309 -10.48 -11.09 3.14
C ILE A 309 -10.15 -11.51 1.72
N ASN A 310 -11.17 -11.92 0.97
CA ASN A 310 -10.99 -12.20 -0.44
C ASN A 310 -10.73 -10.92 -1.25
N ASN A 311 -10.01 -11.07 -2.37
CA ASN A 311 -9.70 -10.01 -3.33
C ASN A 311 -9.04 -8.79 -2.67
N CYS A 312 -8.14 -8.98 -1.72
CA CYS A 312 -7.39 -7.86 -1.14
C CYS A 312 -5.90 -7.93 -1.48
N MET A 313 -5.28 -6.75 -1.45
CA MET A 313 -3.84 -6.59 -1.62
C MET A 313 -3.21 -6.38 -0.25
N VAL A 314 -2.08 -7.03 -0.01
CA VAL A 314 -1.36 -6.94 1.26
C VAL A 314 0.09 -6.59 0.98
N TYR A 315 0.61 -5.61 1.71
CA TYR A 315 2.04 -5.41 1.84
C TYR A 315 2.51 -6.31 2.98
N LEU A 316 3.17 -7.43 2.66
CA LEU A 316 3.74 -8.34 3.64
C LEU A 316 5.21 -7.99 3.85
N SER A 317 5.58 -7.54 5.05
CA SER A 317 6.93 -7.10 5.38
C SER A 317 7.50 -7.88 6.54
N LEU A 318 8.50 -8.70 6.28
CA LEU A 318 9.24 -9.44 7.30
C LEU A 318 10.64 -8.83 7.43
N GLY A 319 11.19 -8.86 8.64
CA GLY A 319 12.53 -8.35 8.84
C GLY A 319 12.95 -8.37 10.29
N PHE A 320 14.25 -8.21 10.47
CA PHE A 320 14.89 -8.23 11.77
C PHE A 320 15.76 -6.99 11.91
N THR A 321 15.79 -6.44 13.12
CA THR A 321 16.74 -5.41 13.53
C THR A 321 17.55 -5.95 14.71
N HIS A 322 18.68 -6.57 14.41
CA HIS A 322 19.61 -7.14 15.39
C HIS A 322 21.02 -6.57 15.12
N PRO A 323 21.86 -6.35 16.15
CA PRO A 323 23.23 -5.84 15.97
C PRO A 323 24.05 -6.60 14.92
N ASP A 324 23.94 -7.93 14.91
CA ASP A 324 24.69 -8.80 13.99
C ASP A 324 23.95 -9.11 12.68
N PHE A 325 22.67 -8.74 12.57
CA PHE A 325 21.84 -9.03 11.40
C PHE A 325 20.66 -8.07 11.31
N THR A 326 20.70 -7.17 10.33
CA THR A 326 19.56 -6.33 9.98
C THR A 326 19.18 -6.57 8.53
N ALA A 327 17.93 -6.96 8.32
CA ALA A 327 17.42 -7.30 7.00
C ALA A 327 15.92 -7.05 6.94
N SER A 328 15.43 -6.67 5.76
CA SER A 328 14.03 -6.48 5.46
C SER A 328 13.71 -7.08 4.10
N LEU A 329 12.63 -7.87 4.06
CA LEU A 329 12.09 -8.50 2.88
C LEU A 329 10.60 -8.22 2.86
N SER A 330 10.12 -7.56 1.82
CA SER A 330 8.70 -7.31 1.68
C SER A 330 8.20 -7.40 0.26
N ASP A 331 6.96 -7.84 0.10
CA ASP A 331 6.32 -8.02 -1.19
C ASP A 331 4.89 -7.49 -1.11
N THR A 332 4.39 -7.01 -2.24
CA THR A 332 2.94 -6.86 -2.41
C THR A 332 2.38 -8.18 -2.88
N ILE A 333 1.35 -8.65 -2.19
CA ILE A 333 0.71 -9.94 -2.44
C ILE A 333 -0.79 -9.76 -2.65
N PHE A 334 -1.35 -10.60 -3.50
CA PHE A 334 -2.78 -10.65 -3.80
C PHE A 334 -3.40 -11.90 -3.17
N ILE A 335 -4.48 -11.72 -2.42
CA ILE A 335 -5.24 -12.81 -1.80
C ILE A 335 -6.53 -13.03 -2.60
N ASP A 336 -6.69 -14.24 -3.12
CA ASP A 336 -7.89 -14.73 -3.82
C ASP A 336 -8.42 -16.00 -3.13
N HIS A 337 -9.69 -16.34 -3.37
CA HIS A 337 -10.56 -17.13 -2.48
C HIS A 337 -10.10 -18.59 -2.30
N GLU A 338 -9.19 -19.09 -3.13
CA GLU A 338 -8.86 -20.52 -3.23
C GLU A 338 -7.36 -20.85 -3.42
N ALA A 339 -6.47 -19.84 -3.38
CA ALA A 339 -5.05 -20.05 -3.65
C ALA A 339 -4.14 -19.57 -2.51
N VAL A 340 -2.93 -20.13 -2.45
CA VAL A 340 -1.82 -19.48 -1.76
C VAL A 340 -1.69 -18.06 -2.33
N PRO A 341 -1.51 -17.01 -1.51
CA PRO A 341 -1.48 -15.66 -2.05
C PRO A 341 -0.40 -15.51 -3.12
N THR A 342 -0.71 -14.74 -4.16
CA THR A 342 0.19 -14.52 -5.28
C THR A 342 1.10 -13.33 -5.00
N ILE A 343 2.41 -13.49 -5.15
CA ILE A 343 3.34 -12.36 -5.08
C ILE A 343 3.30 -11.63 -6.42
N ILE A 344 2.85 -10.37 -6.41
CA ILE A 344 2.79 -9.58 -7.66
C ILE A 344 4.07 -8.80 -7.92
N THR A 345 4.98 -8.76 -6.95
CA THR A 345 6.31 -8.14 -7.02
C THR A 345 7.43 -9.17 -7.23
N GLU A 346 7.10 -10.31 -7.84
CA GLU A 346 8.00 -11.47 -7.97
C GLU A 346 9.22 -11.18 -8.85
N ALA A 347 9.10 -10.28 -9.84
CA ALA A 347 10.18 -9.87 -10.72
C ALA A 347 11.34 -9.18 -9.97
N ALA A 348 11.08 -8.59 -8.79
CA ALA A 348 12.13 -8.13 -7.89
C ALA A 348 12.77 -9.33 -7.18
N ASN A 349 13.76 -9.94 -7.85
CA ASN A 349 14.42 -11.16 -7.37
C ASN A 349 14.98 -10.99 -5.95
N LYS A 350 14.75 -12.02 -5.12
CA LYS A 350 15.13 -12.11 -3.70
C LYS A 350 15.99 -13.32 -3.38
N SER A 351 16.43 -14.06 -4.39
CA SER A 351 17.31 -15.21 -4.21
C SER A 351 18.66 -14.77 -3.61
N PRO A 352 19.30 -15.60 -2.78
CA PRO A 352 20.58 -15.25 -2.18
C PRO A 352 21.63 -14.83 -3.21
N SER A 353 21.75 -15.55 -4.33
CA SER A 353 22.68 -15.21 -5.42
C SER A 353 22.40 -13.88 -6.10
N PHE A 354 21.17 -13.35 -6.00
CA PHE A 354 20.82 -12.07 -6.60
C PHE A 354 21.09 -10.90 -5.66
N VAL A 355 20.95 -11.10 -4.35
CA VAL A 355 21.05 -10.02 -3.35
C VAL A 355 22.33 -10.05 -2.53
N GLN A 356 23.13 -11.13 -2.62
CA GLN A 356 24.43 -11.25 -1.96
C GLN A 356 25.53 -11.11 -2.99
N PHE A 357 26.46 -10.21 -2.72
CA PHE A 357 27.61 -9.91 -3.56
C PHE A 357 28.86 -10.28 -2.77
N ILE A 358 29.70 -11.16 -3.31
CA ILE A 358 30.92 -11.64 -2.66
C ILE A 358 32.09 -11.25 -3.56
N ASN A 359 33.04 -10.49 -3.01
CA ASN A 359 34.19 -9.87 -3.68
C ASN A 359 33.80 -9.15 -4.97
N CYS A 360 33.74 -7.81 -4.94
CA CYS A 360 33.49 -6.97 -6.13
C CYS A 360 34.45 -7.22 -7.34
N GLU A 361 35.42 -8.13 -7.23
CA GLU A 361 36.30 -8.56 -8.32
C GLU A 361 35.82 -9.81 -9.09
N ASP A 362 34.92 -10.63 -8.55
CA ASP A 362 34.41 -11.82 -9.25
C ASP A 362 33.27 -11.43 -10.21
N SER A 363 33.68 -10.74 -11.28
CA SER A 363 33.14 -10.77 -12.63
C SER A 363 31.62 -10.88 -12.76
N PHE A 364 31.01 -9.73 -13.10
CA PHE A 364 30.15 -9.53 -14.27
C PHE A 364 30.09 -10.73 -15.23
N SER A 365 29.37 -11.78 -14.84
CA SER A 365 28.86 -12.75 -15.78
C SER A 365 27.57 -12.15 -16.31
N SER A 366 27.64 -11.75 -17.58
CA SER A 366 26.50 -11.35 -18.39
C SER A 366 25.59 -12.55 -18.64
N ASP A 367 25.01 -13.15 -17.60
CA ASP A 367 23.80 -13.97 -17.75
C ASP A 367 22.60 -13.03 -17.82
N HIS A 368 22.64 -12.18 -18.86
CA HIS A 368 21.47 -11.52 -19.38
C HIS A 368 20.70 -12.57 -20.17
N SER A 369 19.73 -13.23 -19.53
CA SER A 369 18.47 -13.35 -20.24
C SER A 369 17.89 -11.94 -20.30
N PRO A 370 17.80 -11.28 -21.47
CA PRO A 370 17.21 -9.96 -21.55
C PRO A 370 15.82 -10.04 -20.92
N VAL A 371 15.57 -9.21 -19.91
CA VAL A 371 14.20 -8.86 -19.56
C VAL A 371 13.65 -8.19 -20.81
N GLU A 372 12.69 -8.87 -21.44
CA GLU A 372 12.00 -8.37 -22.60
C GLU A 372 11.60 -6.90 -22.37
N SER A 373 12.08 -6.01 -23.25
CA SER A 373 11.76 -4.59 -23.19
C SER A 373 10.22 -4.39 -23.18
N PRO A 374 9.69 -3.33 -22.56
CA PRO A 374 8.24 -3.08 -22.49
C PRO A 374 7.51 -3.04 -23.84
N GLN A 375 8.26 -2.98 -24.95
CA GLN A 375 7.71 -3.03 -26.31
C GLN A 375 7.16 -4.42 -26.71
N SER A 376 7.61 -5.53 -26.13
CA SER A 376 6.98 -6.84 -26.34
C SER A 376 5.81 -7.10 -25.40
N LEU A 377 5.81 -6.51 -24.19
CA LEU A 377 4.69 -6.58 -23.25
C LEU A 377 3.43 -5.87 -23.78
N HIS A 378 3.60 -4.77 -24.54
CA HIS A 378 2.50 -4.11 -25.25
C HIS A 378 1.83 -5.00 -26.32
N LYS A 379 2.55 -5.95 -26.92
CA LYS A 379 1.98 -6.90 -27.90
C LYS A 379 1.33 -8.12 -27.23
N GLY A 380 1.82 -8.51 -26.05
CA GLY A 380 1.20 -9.57 -25.24
C GLY A 380 -0.16 -9.17 -24.68
N ILE A 381 -0.30 -7.94 -24.18
CA ILE A 381 -1.53 -7.45 -23.53
C ILE A 381 -2.68 -7.27 -24.54
N SER A 382 -2.40 -6.86 -25.79
CA SER A 382 -3.46 -6.73 -26.81
C SER A 382 -3.94 -8.09 -27.36
N SER A 383 -3.08 -9.11 -27.41
CA SER A 383 -3.46 -10.46 -27.87
C SER A 383 -4.18 -11.29 -26.79
N PHE A 384 -3.88 -11.06 -25.51
CA PHE A 384 -4.56 -11.72 -24.39
C PHE A 384 -6.00 -11.21 -24.21
N PHE A 385 -6.25 -9.93 -24.51
CA PHE A 385 -7.59 -9.31 -24.47
C PHE A 385 -8.53 -9.76 -25.60
N CYS A 386 -8.00 -10.22 -26.75
CA CYS A 386 -8.84 -10.64 -27.89
C CYS A 386 -9.28 -12.11 -27.88
N SER A 387 -8.71 -12.98 -27.03
CA SER A 387 -8.95 -14.44 -27.14
C SER A 387 -9.93 -15.04 -26.11
N ARG A 388 -10.52 -14.24 -25.20
CA ARG A 388 -11.48 -14.76 -24.19
C ARG A 388 -12.77 -13.96 -23.96
N ILE A 389 -13.13 -13.03 -24.86
CA ILE A 389 -14.43 -12.32 -24.81
C ILE A 389 -15.32 -12.65 -26.02
N LEU A 390 -15.13 -13.83 -26.62
CA LEU A 390 -16.12 -14.44 -27.52
C LEU A 390 -16.19 -15.94 -27.22
N LEU A 391 -16.83 -16.27 -26.09
CA LEU A 391 -17.72 -17.42 -25.89
C LEU A 391 -18.43 -17.30 -24.55
#